data_AF-A0A919LU94-F1
#
_entry.id   AF-A0A919LU94-F1
#
_cell.length_a   1.000
_cell.length_b   1.000
_cell.length_c   1.000
_cell.angle_alpha   90.00
_cell.angle_beta   90.00
_cell.angle_gamma   90.00
#
_symmetry.space_group_name_H-M   'P 1'
#
loop_
_entity.id
_entity.type
_entity.pdbx_description
1 polymer ?
#
loop_
_entity_poly.entity_id
_entity_poly.type
_entity_poly.pdbx_seq_one_letter_code
_entity_poly.pdbx_strand_id
1 'polypeptide(L)'
;MPRHDLARFLRGRRERLNPADLGLPADGHRRRTPGLRREEVAELAHMSVDYYSRLEQARGPRPSPRVLDALSTALRLTRAERGHLFRLAGASPTAPAAPVRRLRPHVAELLRRLPDTAAIVTDAAYDVIAFNPLAQAVLGAGLVAEPNLARRRFLGPALESSSTEEFGYVAVSRLRRAADRYPHDPALNRLLTELRAHSEEFRQIWDDNPVHAPGHRTKVLSHPQVGPLRLNCDVLAVPDDDQQVVFITADPGTPDARALRHLQRQLHVQPSG
;
A
#
# COMPACT_ATOMS: atom_id res chain seq x y z
N MET A 1 15.63 24.15 -0.58
CA MET A 1 14.15 24.15 -0.60
C MET A 1 13.69 25.29 -1.49
N PRO A 2 13.10 25.03 -2.67
CA PRO A 2 12.60 26.11 -3.50
C PRO A 2 11.29 26.65 -2.89
N ARG A 3 11.39 27.64 -1.99
CA ARG A 3 10.23 28.32 -1.36
C ARG A 3 9.23 28.85 -2.38
N HIS A 4 9.70 29.21 -3.56
CA HIS A 4 8.87 29.62 -4.68
C HIS A 4 7.99 28.50 -5.23
N ASP A 5 8.47 27.25 -5.23
CA ASP A 5 7.68 26.12 -5.74
C ASP A 5 6.57 25.74 -4.76
N LEU A 6 6.84 25.77 -3.45
CA LEU A 6 5.81 25.61 -2.42
C LEU A 6 4.73 26.70 -2.55
N ALA A 7 5.14 27.97 -2.68
CA ALA A 7 4.23 29.09 -2.85
C ALA A 7 3.37 28.97 -4.12
N ARG A 8 3.99 28.60 -5.25
CA ARG A 8 3.31 28.37 -6.53
C ARG A 8 2.31 27.21 -6.42
N PHE A 9 2.70 26.12 -5.76
CA PHE A 9 1.84 24.97 -5.55
C PHE A 9 0.61 25.32 -4.71
N LEU A 10 0.80 25.98 -3.56
CA LEU A 10 -0.31 26.40 -2.69
C LEU A 10 -1.29 27.32 -3.42
N ARG A 11 -0.76 28.33 -4.13
CA ARG A 11 -1.57 29.25 -4.93
C ARG A 11 -2.37 28.50 -6.00
N GLY A 12 -1.72 27.63 -6.77
CA GLY A 12 -2.37 26.86 -7.82
C GLY A 12 -3.45 25.91 -7.30
N ARG A 13 -3.32 25.39 -6.07
CA ARG A 13 -4.36 24.56 -5.44
C ARG A 13 -5.53 25.38 -4.94
N ARG A 14 -5.26 26.52 -4.30
CA ARG A 14 -6.29 27.45 -3.82
C ARG A 14 -7.18 27.94 -4.96
N GLU A 15 -6.59 28.31 -6.09
CA GLU A 15 -7.30 28.92 -7.22
C GLU A 15 -8.16 27.93 -8.02
N ARG A 16 -7.98 26.62 -7.83
CA ARG A 16 -8.76 25.56 -8.48
C ARG A 16 -10.00 25.13 -7.71
N LEU A 17 -10.08 25.45 -6.42
CA LEU A 17 -11.19 25.01 -5.57
C LEU A 17 -12.39 25.93 -5.74
N ASN A 18 -13.58 25.33 -5.88
CA ASN A 18 -14.83 26.07 -5.86
C ASN A 18 -15.28 26.26 -4.39
N PRO A 19 -15.47 27.51 -3.92
CA PRO A 19 -15.96 27.78 -2.57
C PRO A 19 -17.28 27.08 -2.24
N ALA A 20 -18.18 26.94 -3.21
CA ALA A 20 -19.48 26.29 -3.02
C ALA A 20 -19.34 24.81 -2.62
N ASP A 21 -18.33 24.11 -3.16
CA ASP A 21 -18.07 22.69 -2.84
C ASP A 21 -17.60 22.51 -1.38
N LEU A 22 -17.22 23.60 -0.70
CA LEU A 22 -16.76 23.68 0.68
C LEU A 22 -17.80 24.26 1.62
N GLY A 23 -19.03 24.52 1.13
CA GLY A 23 -20.10 25.11 1.94
C GLY A 23 -19.86 26.57 2.29
N LEU A 24 -18.91 27.24 1.64
CA LEU A 24 -18.65 28.65 1.83
C LEU A 24 -19.65 29.47 1.02
N PRO A 25 -20.12 30.61 1.56
CA PRO A 25 -21.06 31.46 0.85
C PRO A 25 -20.47 31.88 -0.50
N ALA A 26 -21.25 31.65 -1.56
CA ALA A 26 -21.03 32.27 -2.85
C ALA A 26 -21.44 33.74 -2.70
N ASP A 27 -20.62 34.55 -2.04
CA ASP A 27 -20.92 35.97 -1.85
C ASP A 27 -21.37 36.59 -3.17
N GLY A 28 -22.56 37.19 -3.17
CA GLY A 28 -23.28 37.72 -4.35
C GLY A 28 -22.61 38.89 -5.08
N HIS A 29 -21.29 39.05 -4.92
CA HIS A 29 -20.47 40.04 -5.62
C HIS A 29 -19.37 39.33 -6.41
N ARG A 30 -19.20 39.79 -7.65
CA ARG A 30 -18.24 39.30 -8.65
C ARG A 30 -16.86 39.07 -8.01
N ARG A 31 -16.53 37.81 -7.65
CA ARG A 31 -15.25 37.44 -7.03
C ARG A 31 -14.11 37.86 -7.97
N ARG A 32 -13.18 38.69 -7.46
CA ARG A 32 -11.99 39.15 -8.22
C ARG A 32 -10.87 38.11 -8.28
N THR A 33 -10.89 37.13 -7.37
CA THR A 33 -9.86 36.08 -7.27
C THR A 33 -10.46 34.75 -7.70
N PRO A 34 -9.80 33.98 -8.59
CA PRO A 34 -10.24 32.62 -8.91
C PRO A 34 -10.13 31.72 -7.67
N GLY A 35 -11.14 30.86 -7.49
CA GLY A 35 -11.23 29.89 -6.42
C GLY A 35 -11.37 30.49 -5.01
N LEU A 36 -10.68 29.87 -4.04
CA LEU A 36 -10.69 30.31 -2.64
C LEU A 36 -9.85 31.57 -2.43
N ARG A 37 -10.26 32.40 -1.48
CA ARG A 37 -9.48 33.53 -0.95
C ARG A 37 -8.47 33.03 0.08
N ARG A 38 -7.46 33.86 0.38
CA ARG A 38 -6.47 33.53 1.41
C ARG A 38 -7.10 33.42 2.80
N GLU A 39 -8.07 34.28 3.10
CA GLU A 39 -8.84 34.24 4.34
C GLU A 39 -9.58 32.90 4.50
N GLU A 40 -10.26 32.44 3.44
CA GLU A 40 -11.00 31.18 3.44
C GLU A 40 -10.09 29.96 3.68
N VAL A 41 -8.90 29.92 3.04
CA VAL A 41 -7.95 28.82 3.29
C VAL A 41 -7.40 28.87 4.72
N ALA A 42 -7.07 30.07 5.21
CA ALA A 42 -6.55 30.23 6.56
C ALA A 42 -7.59 29.80 7.62
N GLU A 43 -8.86 30.14 7.41
CA GLU A 43 -9.98 29.70 8.23
C GLU A 43 -10.14 28.17 8.21
N LEU A 44 -10.23 27.56 7.01
CA LEU A 44 -10.33 26.10 6.84
C LEU A 44 -9.13 25.34 7.43
N ALA A 45 -7.95 25.95 7.44
CA ALA A 45 -6.73 25.35 7.98
C ALA A 45 -6.45 25.75 9.44
N HIS A 46 -7.36 26.49 10.09
CA HIS A 46 -7.25 26.99 11.46
C HIS A 46 -5.91 27.71 11.75
N MET A 47 -5.51 28.63 10.87
CA MET A 47 -4.29 29.43 10.99
C MET A 47 -4.54 30.91 10.68
N SER A 48 -3.55 31.77 10.97
CA SER A 48 -3.71 33.20 10.66
C SER A 48 -3.58 33.47 9.16
N VAL A 49 -4.37 34.44 8.67
CA VAL A 49 -4.34 34.90 7.27
C VAL A 49 -2.95 35.41 6.88
N ASP A 50 -2.27 36.11 7.80
CA ASP A 50 -0.89 36.58 7.61
C ASP A 50 0.08 35.40 7.38
N TYR A 51 -0.02 34.35 8.21
CA TYR A 51 0.85 33.20 8.09
C TYR A 51 0.69 32.50 6.73
N TYR A 52 -0.55 32.24 6.30
CA TYR A 52 -0.82 31.65 4.99
C TYR A 52 -0.36 32.57 3.84
N SER A 53 -0.59 33.88 3.95
CA SER A 53 -0.15 34.86 2.97
C SER A 53 1.37 34.86 2.79
N ARG A 54 2.13 34.77 3.88
CA ARG A 54 3.60 34.66 3.82
C ARG A 54 4.05 33.35 3.16
N LEU A 55 3.36 32.24 3.37
CA LEU A 55 3.64 30.98 2.66
C LEU A 55 3.42 31.12 1.14
N GLU A 56 2.29 31.67 0.71
CA GLU A 56 1.99 31.91 -0.72
C GLU A 56 2.88 32.96 -1.40
N GLN A 57 3.58 33.79 -0.63
CA GLN A 57 4.53 34.79 -1.11
C GLN A 57 5.98 34.28 -1.09
N ALA A 58 6.23 33.02 -0.70
CA ALA A 58 7.57 32.46 -0.49
C ALA A 58 8.40 33.20 0.59
N ARG A 59 7.74 33.93 1.50
CA ARG A 59 8.35 34.72 2.59
C ARG A 59 8.14 34.12 3.98
N GLY A 60 7.37 33.05 4.10
CA GLY A 60 7.04 32.39 5.37
C GLY A 60 8.15 31.49 5.91
N PRO A 61 8.06 31.12 7.21
CA PRO A 61 8.93 30.11 7.81
C PRO A 61 8.66 28.73 7.18
N ARG A 62 9.53 27.74 7.47
CA ARG A 62 9.24 26.35 7.09
C ARG A 62 8.01 25.87 7.87
N PRO A 63 6.93 25.44 7.19
CA PRO A 63 5.74 24.94 7.86
C PRO A 63 6.05 23.60 8.55
N SER A 64 5.47 23.39 9.74
CA SER A 64 5.59 22.11 10.45
C SER A 64 4.72 21.04 9.78
N PRO A 65 4.96 19.73 10.03
CA PRO A 65 4.10 18.66 9.52
C PRO A 65 2.62 18.85 9.82
N ARG A 66 2.29 19.34 11.02
CA ARG A 66 0.91 19.65 11.43
C ARG A 66 0.28 20.75 10.58
N VAL A 67 1.04 21.79 10.26
CA VAL A 67 0.60 22.87 9.35
C VAL A 67 0.37 22.33 7.94
N LEU A 68 1.27 21.48 7.45
CA LEU A 68 1.14 20.86 6.13
C LEU A 68 -0.06 19.91 6.04
N ASP A 69 -0.38 19.18 7.12
CA ASP A 69 -1.59 18.37 7.21
C ASP A 69 -2.86 19.24 7.19
N ALA A 70 -2.89 20.32 7.98
CA ALA A 70 -4.01 21.26 7.98
C ALA A 70 -4.24 21.87 6.58
N LEU A 71 -3.17 22.28 5.89
CA LEU A 71 -3.24 22.77 4.51
C LEU A 71 -3.69 21.69 3.52
N SER A 72 -3.27 20.44 3.73
CA SER A 72 -3.68 19.32 2.88
C SER A 72 -5.19 19.09 2.97
N THR A 73 -5.74 19.15 4.18
CA THR A 73 -7.18 19.03 4.43
C THR A 73 -7.96 20.23 3.87
N ALA A 74 -7.53 21.46 4.20
CA ALA A 74 -8.19 22.69 3.76
C ALA A 74 -8.25 22.83 2.23
N LEU A 75 -7.17 22.42 1.55
CA LEU A 75 -7.08 22.47 0.09
C LEU A 75 -7.59 21.18 -0.59
N ARG A 76 -8.21 20.25 0.15
CA ARG A 76 -8.69 18.94 -0.33
C ARG A 76 -7.67 18.22 -1.23
N LEU A 77 -6.41 18.24 -0.82
CA LEU A 77 -5.33 17.65 -1.60
C LEU A 77 -5.50 16.14 -1.71
N THR A 78 -5.26 15.60 -2.90
CA THR A 78 -5.13 14.14 -3.06
C THR A 78 -3.91 13.61 -2.31
N ARG A 79 -3.82 12.30 -2.07
CA ARG A 79 -2.66 11.69 -1.41
C ARG A 79 -1.34 12.00 -2.12
N ALA A 80 -1.34 11.97 -3.46
CA ALA A 80 -0.19 12.33 -4.28
C ALA A 80 0.21 13.80 -4.11
N GLU A 81 -0.79 14.69 -4.05
CA GLU A 81 -0.60 16.13 -3.86
C GLU A 81 -0.10 16.47 -2.46
N ARG A 82 -0.64 15.82 -1.42
CA ARG A 82 -0.10 15.89 -0.05
C ARG A 82 1.36 15.42 -0.04
N GLY A 83 1.66 14.27 -0.64
CA GLY A 83 3.04 13.79 -0.75
C GLY A 83 3.97 14.80 -1.43
N HIS A 84 3.51 15.46 -2.50
CA HIS A 84 4.25 16.51 -3.17
C HIS A 84 4.42 17.77 -2.31
N LEU A 85 3.38 18.21 -1.61
CA LEU A 85 3.42 19.34 -0.67
C LEU A 85 4.51 19.14 0.39
N PHE A 86 4.54 17.96 1.01
CA PHE A 86 5.55 17.60 2.01
C PHE A 86 6.97 17.58 1.43
N ARG A 87 7.17 17.02 0.22
CA ARG A 87 8.46 17.08 -0.49
C ARG A 87 8.89 18.52 -0.78
N LEU A 88 7.99 19.39 -1.22
CA LEU A 88 8.29 20.81 -1.48
C LEU A 88 8.69 21.55 -0.19
N ALA A 89 8.10 21.19 0.94
CA ALA A 89 8.43 21.73 2.25
C ALA A 89 9.70 21.13 2.87
N GLY A 90 10.26 20.06 2.29
CA GLY A 90 11.37 19.31 2.86
C GLY A 90 11.02 18.61 4.18
N ALA A 91 9.74 18.20 4.33
CA ALA A 91 9.22 17.53 5.50
C ALA A 91 8.70 16.14 5.13
N SER A 92 8.62 15.25 6.12
CA SER A 92 7.95 13.95 5.98
C SER A 92 6.50 14.06 6.42
N PRO A 93 5.55 13.43 5.71
CA PRO A 93 4.16 13.36 6.15
C PRO A 93 4.04 12.71 7.52
N THR A 94 3.08 13.18 8.33
CA THR A 94 2.69 12.47 9.56
C THR A 94 2.32 11.03 9.21
N ALA A 95 2.89 10.10 9.97
CA ALA A 95 2.68 8.68 9.78
C ALA A 95 1.18 8.34 9.87
N PRO A 96 0.60 7.64 8.88
CA PRO A 96 -0.74 7.10 9.01
C PRO A 96 -0.85 6.15 10.21
N ALA A 97 -2.03 6.08 10.82
CA ALA A 97 -2.26 5.27 12.03
C ALA A 97 -2.11 3.77 11.79
N ALA A 98 -2.51 3.28 10.62
CA ALA A 98 -2.49 1.85 10.28
C ALA A 98 -2.45 1.60 8.76
N PRO A 99 -1.96 0.42 8.32
CA PRO A 99 -2.08 -0.02 6.93
C PRO A 99 -3.52 -0.06 6.44
N VAL A 100 -3.73 0.19 5.14
CA VAL A 100 -5.05 0.04 4.52
C VAL A 100 -5.32 -1.44 4.27
N ARG A 101 -6.19 -2.01 5.11
CA ARG A 101 -6.61 -3.43 5.05
C ARG A 101 -7.87 -3.68 4.23
N ARG A 102 -8.44 -2.62 3.63
CA ARG A 102 -9.64 -2.71 2.80
C ARG A 102 -9.26 -2.79 1.34
N LEU A 103 -9.85 -3.73 0.62
CA LEU A 103 -9.66 -3.86 -0.82
C LEU A 103 -10.51 -2.83 -1.57
N ARG A 104 -9.92 -2.16 -2.56
CA ARG A 104 -10.69 -1.30 -3.48
C ARG A 104 -11.63 -2.15 -4.36
N PRO A 105 -12.89 -1.75 -4.58
CA PRO A 105 -13.82 -2.49 -5.43
C PRO A 105 -13.27 -2.81 -6.82
N HIS A 106 -12.57 -1.85 -7.45
CA HIS A 106 -11.97 -2.03 -8.78
C HIS A 106 -10.84 -3.08 -8.80
N VAL A 107 -10.09 -3.24 -7.70
CA VAL A 107 -9.07 -4.30 -7.58
C VAL A 107 -9.76 -5.65 -7.39
N ALA A 108 -10.83 -5.71 -6.61
CA ALA A 108 -11.65 -6.91 -6.48
C ALA A 108 -12.18 -7.39 -7.84
N GLU A 109 -12.72 -6.48 -8.63
CA GLU A 109 -13.22 -6.75 -9.97
C GLU A 109 -12.11 -7.22 -10.92
N LEU A 110 -10.92 -6.61 -10.83
CA LEU A 110 -9.75 -7.06 -11.61
C LEU A 110 -9.39 -8.53 -11.31
N LEU A 111 -9.41 -8.94 -10.03
CA LEU A 111 -9.14 -10.34 -9.67
C LEU A 111 -10.14 -11.31 -10.28
N ARG A 112 -11.42 -10.91 -10.41
CA ARG A 112 -12.46 -11.75 -11.04
C ARG A 112 -12.23 -11.93 -12.55
N ARG A 113 -11.57 -10.96 -13.20
CA ARG A 113 -11.26 -11.00 -14.65
C ARG A 113 -9.99 -11.78 -14.99
N LEU A 114 -9.36 -12.40 -14.01
CA LEU A 114 -8.13 -13.18 -14.18
C LEU A 114 -8.37 -14.66 -13.77
N PRO A 115 -9.26 -15.39 -14.46
CA PRO A 115 -9.57 -16.77 -14.08
C PRO A 115 -8.41 -17.74 -14.34
N ASP A 116 -7.54 -17.45 -15.30
CA ASP A 116 -6.40 -18.31 -15.70
C ASP A 116 -5.08 -17.96 -14.98
N THR A 117 -5.08 -16.94 -14.13
CA THR A 117 -3.88 -16.48 -13.41
C THR A 117 -4.18 -16.42 -11.92
N ALA A 118 -3.47 -17.19 -11.10
CA ALA A 118 -3.61 -17.10 -9.66
C ALA A 118 -3.17 -15.69 -9.20
N ALA A 119 -4.00 -15.02 -8.42
CA ALA A 119 -3.70 -13.69 -7.93
C ALA A 119 -4.14 -13.51 -6.47
N ILE A 120 -3.27 -12.89 -5.67
CA ILE A 120 -3.56 -12.48 -4.30
C ILE A 120 -3.27 -10.99 -4.12
N VAL A 121 -3.90 -10.38 -3.14
CA VAL A 121 -3.63 -9.00 -2.70
C VAL A 121 -3.23 -9.03 -1.25
N THR A 122 -2.13 -8.35 -0.94
CA THR A 122 -1.57 -8.24 0.42
C THR A 122 -1.54 -6.80 0.88
N ASP A 123 -1.83 -6.57 2.16
CA ASP A 123 -1.61 -5.27 2.81
C ASP A 123 -0.11 -5.05 3.12
N ALA A 124 0.25 -3.93 3.74
CA ALA A 124 1.64 -3.62 4.06
C ALA A 124 2.30 -4.63 5.02
N ALA A 125 1.52 -5.37 5.81
CA ALA A 125 1.96 -6.33 6.82
C ALA A 125 1.90 -7.81 6.36
N TYR A 126 1.71 -8.04 5.04
CA TYR A 126 1.54 -9.37 4.43
C TYR A 126 0.23 -10.09 4.77
N ASP A 127 -0.78 -9.41 5.33
CA ASP A 127 -2.11 -10.00 5.42
C ASP A 127 -2.69 -10.12 4.01
N VAL A 128 -3.12 -11.32 3.63
CA VAL A 128 -3.84 -11.56 2.38
C VAL A 128 -5.26 -11.02 2.56
N ILE A 129 -5.53 -9.88 1.94
CA ILE A 129 -6.84 -9.20 2.04
C ILE A 129 -7.80 -9.63 0.94
N ALA A 130 -7.31 -10.27 -0.13
CA ALA A 130 -8.11 -10.88 -1.17
C ALA A 130 -7.31 -11.87 -2.01
N PHE A 131 -8.01 -12.79 -2.65
CA PHE A 131 -7.45 -13.77 -3.58
C PHE A 131 -8.54 -14.24 -4.55
N ASN A 132 -8.14 -14.69 -5.73
CA ASN A 132 -9.06 -15.36 -6.65
C ASN A 132 -9.11 -16.89 -6.40
N PRO A 133 -10.13 -17.59 -6.92
CA PRO A 133 -10.29 -19.03 -6.68
C PRO A 133 -9.06 -19.86 -7.07
N LEU A 134 -8.38 -19.51 -8.17
CA LEU A 134 -7.16 -20.20 -8.59
C LEU A 134 -6.01 -20.03 -7.59
N ALA A 135 -5.85 -18.84 -7.00
CA ALA A 135 -4.87 -18.64 -5.94
C ALA A 135 -5.18 -19.46 -4.68
N GLN A 136 -6.45 -19.62 -4.32
CA GLN A 136 -6.84 -20.49 -3.21
C GLN A 136 -6.52 -21.96 -3.51
N ALA A 137 -6.80 -22.42 -4.73
CA ALA A 137 -6.45 -23.75 -5.18
C ALA A 137 -4.93 -23.99 -5.11
N VAL A 138 -4.13 -23.04 -5.62
CA VAL A 138 -2.66 -23.16 -5.66
C VAL A 138 -2.03 -23.06 -4.27
N LEU A 139 -2.42 -22.07 -3.45
CA LEU A 139 -1.78 -21.80 -2.15
C LEU A 139 -2.36 -22.60 -0.98
N GLY A 140 -3.45 -23.33 -1.24
CA GLY A 140 -4.16 -24.20 -0.31
C GLY A 140 -5.10 -23.49 0.66
N ALA A 141 -5.97 -24.29 1.31
CA ALA A 141 -6.93 -23.82 2.32
C ALA A 141 -6.27 -23.12 3.52
N GLY A 142 -4.99 -23.39 3.78
CA GLY A 142 -4.20 -22.69 4.80
C GLY A 142 -4.10 -21.17 4.59
N LEU A 143 -4.40 -20.67 3.39
CA LEU A 143 -4.51 -19.23 3.13
C LEU A 143 -5.68 -18.57 3.87
N VAL A 144 -6.75 -19.33 4.15
CA VAL A 144 -7.91 -18.84 4.91
C VAL A 144 -7.66 -18.96 6.41
N ALA A 145 -7.07 -20.08 6.84
CA ALA A 145 -6.77 -20.33 8.26
C ALA A 145 -5.69 -19.39 8.79
N GLU A 146 -4.66 -19.12 7.99
CA GLU A 146 -3.60 -18.16 8.32
C GLU A 146 -3.37 -17.23 7.11
N PRO A 147 -4.02 -16.07 7.05
CA PRO A 147 -3.91 -15.17 5.92
C PRO A 147 -2.59 -14.39 5.89
N ASN A 148 -1.82 -14.35 6.97
CA ASN A 148 -0.56 -13.59 7.00
C ASN A 148 0.60 -14.40 6.41
N LEU A 149 1.09 -14.00 5.24
CA LEU A 149 2.15 -14.74 4.54
C LEU A 149 3.49 -14.74 5.29
N ALA A 150 3.80 -13.68 6.02
CA ALA A 150 5.02 -13.63 6.82
C ALA A 150 4.92 -14.59 8.02
N ARG A 151 3.77 -14.64 8.70
CA ARG A 151 3.53 -15.60 9.77
C ARG A 151 3.62 -17.04 9.27
N ARG A 152 2.99 -17.36 8.13
CA ARG A 152 3.12 -18.69 7.50
C ARG A 152 4.57 -19.06 7.22
N ARG A 153 5.38 -18.10 6.79
CA ARG A 153 6.78 -18.33 6.43
C ARG A 153 7.68 -18.59 7.64
N PHE A 154 7.47 -17.84 8.72
CA PHE A 154 8.38 -17.87 9.87
C PHE A 154 7.92 -18.77 11.01
N LEU A 155 6.60 -19.02 11.13
CA LEU A 155 6.00 -19.83 12.20
C LEU A 155 5.27 -21.08 11.66
N GLY A 156 5.05 -21.17 10.35
CA GLY A 156 4.44 -22.34 9.73
C GLY A 156 5.44 -23.51 9.59
N PRO A 157 4.96 -24.70 9.19
CA PRO A 157 5.83 -25.84 8.94
C PRO A 157 6.88 -25.48 7.89
N ALA A 158 8.15 -25.78 8.19
CA ALA A 158 9.28 -25.47 7.32
C ALA A 158 9.08 -26.15 5.96
N LEU A 159 8.90 -25.33 4.92
CA LEU A 159 8.97 -25.79 3.53
C LEU A 159 10.41 -25.57 3.06
N GLU A 160 11.20 -26.64 3.02
CA GLU A 160 12.57 -26.58 2.51
C GLU A 160 12.56 -26.26 1.01
N SER A 161 12.89 -25.01 0.67
CA SER A 161 13.17 -24.60 -0.71
C SER A 161 14.06 -23.35 -0.71
N SER A 162 14.94 -23.20 -1.69
CA SER A 162 15.77 -21.98 -1.85
C SER A 162 14.92 -20.71 -1.99
N SER A 163 13.72 -20.84 -2.56
CA SER A 163 12.75 -19.73 -2.64
C SER A 163 12.16 -19.33 -1.29
N THR A 164 12.20 -20.21 -0.29
CA THR A 164 11.78 -19.93 1.08
C THR A 164 12.77 -18.96 1.72
N GLU A 165 14.08 -19.15 1.54
CA GLU A 165 15.13 -18.27 2.09
C GLU A 165 15.06 -16.85 1.51
N GLU A 166 15.04 -16.69 0.18
CA GLU A 166 14.90 -15.39 -0.47
C GLU A 166 13.64 -14.64 -0.04
N PHE A 167 12.51 -15.36 0.10
CA PHE A 167 11.27 -14.76 0.57
C PHE A 167 11.38 -14.25 2.00
N GLY A 168 12.19 -14.88 2.87
CA GLY A 168 12.42 -14.42 4.24
C GLY A 168 12.99 -13.00 4.28
N TYR A 169 14.05 -12.74 3.53
CA TYR A 169 14.67 -11.41 3.41
C TYR A 169 13.70 -10.37 2.82
N VAL A 170 12.94 -10.73 1.79
CA VAL A 170 11.92 -9.85 1.19
C VAL A 170 10.78 -9.57 2.18
N ALA A 171 10.38 -10.57 2.97
CA ALA A 171 9.34 -10.43 3.98
C ALA A 171 9.76 -9.46 5.09
N VAL A 172 10.95 -9.67 5.65
CA VAL A 172 11.54 -8.79 6.68
C VAL A 172 11.70 -7.36 6.16
N SER A 173 12.24 -7.18 4.96
CA SER A 173 12.44 -5.84 4.38
C SER A 173 11.14 -5.05 4.25
N ARG A 174 10.07 -5.71 3.78
CA ARG A 174 8.74 -5.07 3.68
C ARG A 174 8.12 -4.81 5.05
N LEU A 175 8.22 -5.74 6.00
CA LEU A 175 7.72 -5.54 7.37
C LEU A 175 8.43 -4.39 8.08
N ARG A 176 9.73 -4.23 7.87
CA ARG A 176 10.51 -3.09 8.40
C ARG A 176 10.02 -1.77 7.81
N ARG A 177 9.86 -1.70 6.49
CA ARG A 177 9.27 -0.52 5.83
C ARG A 177 7.85 -0.22 6.34
N ALA A 178 7.05 -1.26 6.64
CA ALA A 178 5.74 -1.09 7.24
C ALA A 178 5.85 -0.54 8.67
N ALA A 179 6.78 -1.03 9.50
CA ALA A 179 7.00 -0.57 10.86
C ALA A 179 7.43 0.91 10.90
N ASP A 180 8.32 1.32 10.00
CA ASP A 180 8.76 2.71 9.87
C ASP A 180 7.60 3.64 9.47
N ARG A 181 6.68 3.14 8.64
CA ARG A 181 5.56 3.92 8.12
C ARG A 181 4.34 3.94 9.02
N TYR A 182 4.14 2.87 9.80
CA TYR A 182 2.97 2.63 10.65
C TYR A 182 3.40 2.30 12.09
N PRO A 183 4.20 3.15 12.77
CA PRO A 183 4.80 2.82 14.06
C PRO A 183 3.77 2.58 15.18
N HIS A 184 2.57 3.12 15.02
CA HIS A 184 1.48 3.04 16.01
C HIS A 184 0.44 1.96 15.68
N ASP A 185 0.62 1.14 14.64
CA ASP A 185 -0.35 0.09 14.30
C ASP A 185 -0.24 -1.09 15.28
N PRO A 186 -1.28 -1.38 16.09
CA PRO A 186 -1.19 -2.41 17.12
C PRO A 186 -1.16 -3.83 16.54
N ALA A 187 -1.72 -4.06 15.35
CA ALA A 187 -1.71 -5.37 14.70
C ALA A 187 -0.31 -5.72 14.17
N LEU A 188 0.34 -4.79 13.47
CA LEU A 188 1.72 -4.94 13.00
C LEU A 188 2.69 -5.11 14.18
N ASN A 189 2.55 -4.31 15.23
CA ASN A 189 3.40 -4.44 16.42
C ASN A 189 3.25 -5.81 17.10
N ARG A 190 2.02 -6.35 17.20
CA ARG A 190 1.79 -7.72 17.69
C ARG A 190 2.45 -8.77 16.81
N LEU A 191 2.27 -8.67 15.48
CA LEU A 191 2.91 -9.57 14.52
C LEU A 191 4.43 -9.56 14.68
N LEU A 192 5.06 -8.39 14.71
CA LEU A 192 6.52 -8.27 14.86
C LEU A 192 7.01 -8.84 16.20
N THR A 193 6.25 -8.63 17.27
CA THR A 193 6.58 -9.16 18.60
C THR A 193 6.57 -10.68 18.58
N GLU A 194 5.53 -11.26 18.01
CA GLU A 194 5.38 -12.72 17.89
C GLU A 194 6.45 -13.34 17.00
N LEU A 195 6.74 -12.76 15.84
CA LEU A 195 7.77 -13.25 14.92
C LEU A 195 9.16 -13.24 15.59
N ARG A 196 9.50 -12.17 16.33
CA ARG A 196 10.77 -12.09 17.08
C ARG A 196 10.84 -13.07 18.26
N ALA A 197 9.70 -13.38 18.88
CA ALA A 197 9.64 -14.29 20.01
C ALA A 197 9.79 -15.77 19.57
N HIS A 198 9.25 -16.11 18.40
CA HIS A 198 9.06 -17.51 18.00
C HIS A 198 9.84 -17.94 16.74
N SER A 199 10.60 -17.05 16.09
CA SER A 199 11.43 -17.39 14.94
C SER A 199 12.85 -16.82 15.08
N GLU A 200 13.83 -17.69 15.31
CA GLU A 200 15.24 -17.31 15.36
C GLU A 200 15.73 -16.78 14.00
N GLU A 201 15.32 -17.44 12.91
CA GLU A 201 15.61 -17.00 11.54
C GLU A 201 15.09 -15.57 11.30
N PHE A 202 13.86 -15.26 11.73
CA PHE A 202 13.32 -13.90 11.61
C PHE A 202 14.20 -12.88 12.34
N ARG A 203 14.67 -13.19 13.55
CA ARG A 203 15.55 -12.29 14.32
C ARG A 203 16.85 -12.02 13.58
N GLN A 204 17.50 -13.06 13.07
CA GLN A 204 18.76 -12.95 12.34
C GLN A 204 18.60 -12.08 11.09
N ILE A 205 17.61 -12.40 10.24
CA ILE A 205 17.33 -11.61 9.03
C ILE A 205 16.92 -10.18 9.39
N TRP A 206 16.18 -9.99 10.50
CA TRP A 206 15.82 -8.67 10.98
C TRP A 206 17.08 -7.85 11.30
N ASP A 207 18.02 -8.40 12.04
CA ASP A 207 19.24 -7.71 12.46
C ASP A 207 20.18 -7.39 11.28
N ASP A 208 20.18 -8.22 10.23
CA ASP A 208 20.89 -7.97 8.97
C ASP A 208 20.36 -6.73 8.20
N ASN A 209 19.16 -6.24 8.55
CA ASN A 209 18.53 -5.05 7.98
C ASN A 209 18.47 -5.05 6.42
N PRO A 210 17.85 -6.06 5.79
CA PRO A 210 17.82 -6.17 4.34
C PRO A 210 16.93 -5.11 3.70
N VAL A 211 17.36 -4.64 2.52
CA VAL A 211 16.61 -3.68 1.69
C VAL A 211 16.26 -4.32 0.35
N HIS A 212 14.97 -4.57 0.12
CA HIS A 212 14.47 -5.16 -1.12
C HIS A 212 13.34 -4.33 -1.74
N ALA A 213 13.45 -4.15 -3.06
CA ALA A 213 12.35 -3.65 -3.87
C ALA A 213 11.37 -4.81 -4.22
N PRO A 214 10.07 -4.52 -4.39
CA PRO A 214 9.13 -5.46 -5.00
C PRO A 214 9.62 -5.86 -6.41
N GLY A 215 9.40 -7.11 -6.81
CA GLY A 215 9.78 -7.57 -8.14
C GLY A 215 9.45 -9.03 -8.40
N HIS A 216 9.85 -9.51 -9.58
CA HIS A 216 9.67 -10.90 -10.03
C HIS A 216 10.50 -11.88 -9.19
N ARG A 217 9.91 -13.01 -8.81
CA ARG A 217 10.59 -14.12 -8.12
C ARG A 217 10.10 -15.45 -8.63
N THR A 218 10.87 -16.51 -8.43
CA THR A 218 10.39 -17.88 -8.66
C THR A 218 10.36 -18.63 -7.34
N LYS A 219 9.33 -19.47 -7.15
CA LYS A 219 9.25 -20.37 -6.00
C LYS A 219 8.88 -21.78 -6.40
N VAL A 220 9.30 -22.75 -5.59
CA VAL A 220 8.85 -24.14 -5.72
C VAL A 220 7.87 -24.43 -4.60
N LEU A 221 6.66 -24.85 -4.97
CA LEU A 221 5.59 -25.16 -4.04
C LEU A 221 5.22 -26.65 -4.14
N SER A 222 5.28 -27.37 -3.03
CA SER A 222 4.77 -28.74 -2.95
C SER A 222 3.24 -28.72 -2.84
N HIS A 223 2.55 -29.09 -3.93
CA HIS A 223 1.08 -29.14 -3.97
C HIS A 223 0.56 -30.57 -3.75
N PRO A 224 -0.43 -30.79 -2.87
CA PRO A 224 -0.89 -32.15 -2.52
C PRO A 224 -1.47 -32.94 -3.70
N GLN A 225 -2.07 -32.27 -4.68
CA GLN A 225 -2.73 -32.92 -5.82
C GLN A 225 -1.87 -33.03 -7.09
N VAL A 226 -0.92 -32.11 -7.28
CA VAL A 226 -0.16 -32.00 -8.55
C VAL A 226 1.36 -32.05 -8.35
N GLY A 227 1.81 -32.32 -7.12
CA GLY A 227 3.23 -32.43 -6.80
C GLY A 227 3.94 -31.07 -6.75
N PRO A 228 5.27 -31.06 -6.94
CA PRO A 228 6.05 -29.82 -6.94
C PRO A 228 5.67 -28.92 -8.13
N LEU A 229 5.45 -27.64 -7.85
CA LEU A 229 5.13 -26.60 -8.82
C LEU A 229 6.20 -25.51 -8.80
N ARG A 230 6.88 -25.29 -9.91
CA ARG A 230 7.71 -24.10 -10.11
C ARG A 230 6.84 -22.94 -10.59
N LEU A 231 6.76 -21.90 -9.77
CA LEU A 231 5.84 -20.77 -9.96
C LEU A 231 6.58 -19.45 -10.01
N ASN A 232 6.24 -18.64 -11.00
CA ASN A 232 6.65 -17.26 -11.12
C ASN A 232 5.73 -16.38 -10.28
N CYS A 233 6.29 -15.49 -9.47
CA CYS A 233 5.60 -14.55 -8.60
C CYS A 233 5.96 -13.13 -9.02
N ASP A 234 5.05 -12.44 -9.69
CA ASP A 234 5.22 -11.05 -10.11
C ASP A 234 4.45 -10.13 -9.16
N VAL A 235 5.18 -9.19 -8.55
CA VAL A 235 4.63 -8.28 -7.53
C VAL A 235 4.41 -6.89 -8.12
N LEU A 236 3.15 -6.47 -8.24
CA LEU A 236 2.78 -5.11 -8.62
C LEU A 236 2.31 -4.31 -7.40
N ALA A 237 2.89 -3.14 -7.19
CA ALA A 237 2.50 -2.25 -6.11
C ALA A 237 1.21 -1.49 -6.42
N VAL A 238 0.36 -1.30 -5.40
CA VAL A 238 -0.78 -0.38 -5.38
C VAL A 238 -0.42 0.74 -4.40
N PRO A 239 0.25 1.81 -4.86
CA PRO A 239 0.98 2.73 -3.98
C PRO A 239 0.10 3.53 -3.03
N ASP A 240 -1.14 3.82 -3.42
CA ASP A 240 -2.04 4.63 -2.61
C ASP A 240 -2.36 3.97 -1.27
N ASP A 241 -2.53 2.64 -1.27
CA ASP A 241 -2.96 1.87 -0.11
C ASP A 241 -1.82 1.06 0.52
N ASP A 242 -0.59 1.20 -0.01
CA ASP A 242 0.57 0.34 0.31
C ASP A 242 0.27 -1.16 0.21
N GLN A 243 -0.60 -1.52 -0.73
CA GLN A 243 -0.96 -2.89 -1.05
C GLN A 243 -0.09 -3.43 -2.19
N GLN A 244 -0.05 -4.74 -2.34
CA GLN A 244 0.59 -5.40 -3.46
C GLN A 244 -0.30 -6.49 -4.04
N VAL A 245 -0.40 -6.53 -5.36
CA VAL A 245 -0.99 -7.65 -6.10
C VAL A 245 0.16 -8.58 -6.47
N VAL A 246 0.01 -9.86 -6.17
CA VAL A 246 0.99 -10.89 -6.55
C VAL A 246 0.32 -11.81 -7.56
N PHE A 247 0.84 -11.80 -8.79
CA PHE A 247 0.45 -12.74 -9.83
C PHE A 247 1.32 -13.98 -9.74
N ILE A 248 0.68 -15.14 -9.78
CA ILE A 248 1.32 -16.45 -9.66
C ILE A 248 1.07 -17.18 -10.98
N THR A 249 2.13 -17.37 -11.74
CA THR A 249 2.09 -17.98 -13.08
C THR A 249 3.12 -19.11 -13.19
N ALA A 250 3.13 -19.80 -14.32
CA ALA A 250 4.16 -20.75 -14.70
C ALA A 250 4.52 -20.52 -16.17
N ASP A 251 5.74 -20.85 -16.56
CA ASP A 251 6.21 -20.60 -17.93
C ASP A 251 5.35 -21.36 -18.96
N PRO A 252 4.88 -20.72 -20.05
CA PRO A 252 4.06 -21.37 -21.06
C PRO A 252 4.71 -22.65 -21.61
N GLY A 253 3.91 -23.71 -21.80
CA GLY A 253 4.38 -25.00 -22.35
C GLY A 253 4.99 -25.97 -21.33
N THR A 254 5.26 -25.52 -20.10
CA THR A 254 5.83 -26.37 -19.04
C THR A 254 4.80 -27.33 -18.41
N PRO A 255 5.26 -28.39 -17.70
CA PRO A 255 4.42 -29.20 -16.84
C PRO A 255 3.68 -28.38 -15.77
N ASP A 256 4.34 -27.39 -15.17
CA ASP A 256 3.76 -26.50 -14.16
C ASP A 256 2.57 -25.70 -14.71
N ALA A 257 2.68 -25.18 -15.93
CA ALA A 257 1.56 -24.49 -16.61
C ALA A 257 0.40 -25.44 -16.95
N ARG A 258 0.67 -26.72 -17.23
CA ARG A 258 -0.40 -27.73 -17.38
C ARG A 258 -1.07 -28.05 -16.05
N ALA A 259 -0.30 -28.12 -14.96
CA ALA A 259 -0.81 -28.35 -13.62
C ALA A 259 -1.69 -27.18 -13.12
N LEU A 260 -1.30 -25.92 -13.34
CA LEU A 260 -2.14 -24.76 -13.03
C LEU A 260 -3.48 -24.80 -13.78
N ARG A 261 -3.46 -25.10 -15.08
CA ARG A 261 -4.69 -25.29 -15.87
C ARG A 261 -5.53 -26.49 -15.42
N HIS A 262 -4.91 -27.53 -14.88
CA HIS A 262 -5.62 -28.65 -14.30
C HIS A 262 -6.40 -28.21 -13.04
N LEU A 263 -5.74 -27.52 -12.11
CA LEU A 263 -6.38 -26.97 -10.91
C LEU A 263 -7.51 -26.00 -11.28
N GLN A 264 -7.28 -25.12 -12.26
CA GLN A 264 -8.29 -24.19 -12.73
C GLN A 264 -9.52 -24.88 -13.33
N ARG A 265 -9.35 -25.96 -14.11
CA ARG A 265 -10.48 -26.71 -14.66
C ARG A 265 -11.31 -27.38 -13.56
N GLN A 266 -10.68 -27.88 -12.49
CA GLN A 266 -11.40 -28.48 -11.37
C GLN A 266 -12.32 -27.48 -10.66
N LEU A 267 -11.95 -26.20 -10.61
CA LEU A 267 -12.79 -25.14 -10.05
C LEU A 267 -14.08 -24.91 -10.86
N HIS A 268 -14.08 -25.19 -12.16
CA HIS A 268 -15.26 -25.08 -13.02
C HIS A 268 -16.15 -26.33 -12.99
N VAL A 269 -15.65 -27.44 -12.46
CA VAL A 269 -16.36 -28.73 -12.41
C VAL A 269 -17.09 -28.94 -11.07
N GLN A 270 -16.73 -28.21 -10.02
CA GLN A 270 -17.47 -28.22 -8.75
C GLN A 270 -18.72 -27.33 -8.88
N PRO A 271 -19.95 -27.90 -8.90
CA PRO A 271 -21.14 -27.06 -8.84
C PRO A 271 -21.23 -26.45 -7.44
N SER A 272 -21.65 -25.18 -7.38
CA SER A 272 -21.93 -24.48 -6.14
C SER A 272 -22.97 -25.27 -5.33
N GLY A 273 -22.51 -25.98 -4.30
CA GLY A 273 -23.35 -26.55 -3.24
C GLY A 273 -23.63 -25.51 -2.18
#